data_AF-A0A1L7XC51-F1
#
_entry.id   AF-A0A1L7XC51-F1
#
_cell.length_a   1.000
_cell.length_b   1.000
_cell.length_c   1.000
_cell.angle_alpha   90.00
_cell.angle_beta   90.00
_cell.angle_gamma   90.00
#
_symmetry.space_group_name_H-M   'P 1'
#
loop_
_entity.id
_entity.type
_entity.pdbx_description
1 polymer ?
#
loop_
_entity_poly.entity_id
_entity_poly.type
_entity_poly.pdbx_seq_one_letter_code
_entity_poly.pdbx_strand_id
1 'polypeptide(L)'
;MSTILALFKSRQLWRITSILVLFFITGAFLFALNPREALADKSNFLLDTSSYDSTIDATASTTENAYGVIKDKVAVISDTQYTSRLIPLILHFHAILGPSWPIIFYTSQETITKHFTPSSSSIWNRAVDDRRIQIRTILPEHNLTSRYGVNLFLSRPWLWEQLAPAKHVLVFQADSIICGNGKMSVDDFMEEGWDWIAATLHPTEHLYNGGLSLRNRSMILDILSEGNNWEEETTSGEWTMGGEDVWFSRKMDERGAKLPSQKEALRFAVQHEWHITEEKEPLGYHKVHKNAPGRLREIERWCPEIALAAPGILEPST
;
A
#
# COMPACT_ATOMS: atom_id res chain seq x y z
N MET A 1 -31.98 -55.75 58.51
CA MET A 1 -32.52 -54.51 57.89
C MET A 1 -31.61 -53.31 58.20
N SER A 2 -30.31 -53.39 57.85
CA SER A 2 -29.31 -52.35 58.24
C SER A 2 -28.39 -51.91 57.09
N THR A 3 -28.33 -52.64 55.97
CA THR A 3 -27.37 -52.36 54.89
C THR A 3 -27.91 -51.47 53.76
N ILE A 4 -29.23 -51.25 53.66
CA ILE A 4 -29.85 -50.47 52.57
C ILE A 4 -29.88 -48.96 52.86
N LEU A 5 -29.87 -48.55 54.15
CA LEU A 5 -29.92 -47.12 54.50
C LEU A 5 -28.58 -46.37 54.28
N ALA A 6 -27.44 -47.08 54.26
CA ALA A 6 -26.13 -46.46 54.11
C ALA A 6 -25.84 -46.02 52.65
N LEU A 7 -26.32 -46.77 51.66
CA LEU A 7 -26.11 -46.45 50.24
C LEU A 7 -26.91 -45.25 49.75
N PHE A 8 -28.08 -44.96 50.35
CA PHE A 8 -28.90 -43.81 49.96
C PHE A 8 -28.34 -42.47 50.48
N LYS A 9 -27.71 -42.45 51.66
CA LYS A 9 -27.05 -41.24 52.18
C LYS A 9 -25.81 -40.84 51.39
N SER A 10 -25.01 -41.80 50.90
CA SER A 10 -23.77 -41.49 50.17
C SER A 10 -24.02 -40.88 48.77
N ARG A 11 -25.08 -41.30 48.08
CA ARG A 11 -25.44 -40.78 46.74
C ARG A 11 -26.02 -39.36 46.77
N GLN A 12 -26.71 -38.97 47.84
CA GLN A 12 -27.22 -37.60 47.96
C GLN A 12 -26.11 -36.60 48.31
N LEU A 13 -25.16 -36.95 49.18
CA LEU A 13 -24.04 -36.07 49.48
C LEU A 13 -23.19 -35.78 48.23
N TRP A 14 -22.91 -36.79 47.40
CA TRP A 14 -22.14 -36.61 46.16
C TRP A 14 -22.82 -35.66 45.17
N ARG A 15 -24.15 -35.72 45.02
CA ARG A 15 -24.89 -34.83 44.12
C ARG A 15 -24.91 -33.37 44.60
N ILE A 16 -24.96 -33.14 45.91
CA ILE A 16 -24.96 -31.78 46.46
C ILE A 16 -23.56 -31.15 46.35
N THR A 17 -22.49 -31.91 46.60
CA THR A 17 -21.11 -31.42 46.41
C THR A 17 -20.80 -31.12 44.94
N SER A 18 -21.26 -31.95 43.99
CA SER A 18 -21.02 -31.68 42.56
C SER A 18 -21.75 -30.44 42.05
N ILE A 19 -22.96 -30.15 42.55
CA ILE A 19 -23.73 -28.96 42.15
C ILE A 19 -23.09 -27.69 42.72
N LEU A 20 -22.59 -27.73 43.97
CA LEU A 20 -21.92 -26.59 44.59
C LEU A 20 -20.59 -26.24 43.88
N VAL A 21 -19.79 -27.23 43.50
CA VAL A 21 -18.54 -26.97 42.75
C VAL A 21 -18.82 -26.37 41.37
N LEU A 22 -19.87 -26.82 40.67
CA LEU A 22 -20.25 -26.27 39.37
C LEU A 22 -20.75 -24.82 39.47
N PHE A 23 -21.46 -24.47 40.56
CA PHE A 23 -21.92 -23.10 40.83
C PHE A 23 -20.77 -22.15 41.17
N PHE A 24 -19.75 -22.62 41.91
CA PHE A 24 -18.57 -21.81 42.20
C PHE A 24 -17.70 -21.57 40.95
N ILE A 25 -17.54 -22.57 40.08
CA ILE A 25 -16.76 -22.42 38.84
C ILE A 25 -17.46 -21.47 37.85
N THR A 26 -18.80 -21.57 37.71
CA THR A 26 -19.56 -20.66 36.84
C THR A 26 -19.67 -19.24 37.41
N GLY A 27 -19.79 -19.09 38.73
CA GLY A 27 -19.76 -17.78 39.39
C GLY A 27 -18.42 -17.05 39.26
N ALA A 28 -17.30 -17.76 39.39
CA ALA A 28 -15.96 -17.19 39.21
C ALA A 28 -15.70 -16.78 37.74
N PHE A 29 -16.20 -17.55 36.77
CA PHE A 29 -16.10 -17.20 35.34
C PHE A 29 -16.96 -15.97 34.98
N LEU A 30 -18.14 -15.82 35.57
CA LEU A 30 -19.01 -14.65 35.34
C LEU A 30 -18.48 -13.38 36.02
N PHE A 31 -17.76 -13.49 37.14
CA PHE A 31 -17.11 -12.33 37.77
C PHE A 31 -15.84 -11.88 37.02
N ALA A 32 -15.10 -12.81 36.42
CA ALA A 32 -13.94 -12.50 35.56
C ALA A 32 -14.33 -11.88 34.20
N LEU A 33 -15.61 -11.97 33.80
CA LEU A 33 -16.14 -11.43 32.55
C LEU A 33 -16.89 -10.10 32.72
N ASN A 34 -16.74 -9.42 33.86
CA ASN A 34 -17.39 -8.13 34.10
C ASN A 34 -16.41 -6.99 33.77
N PRO A 35 -16.42 -6.40 32.56
CA PRO A 35 -15.42 -5.42 32.16
C PRO A 35 -15.98 -4.04 32.51
N ARG A 36 -16.12 -3.75 33.80
CA ARG A 36 -16.50 -2.41 34.26
C ARG A 36 -15.36 -1.39 34.21
N GLU A 37 -14.15 -1.81 33.84
CA GLU A 37 -13.01 -0.91 33.58
C GLU A 37 -12.69 -0.70 32.09
N ALA A 38 -13.38 -1.38 31.16
CA ALA A 38 -13.13 -1.24 29.71
C ALA A 38 -14.03 -0.19 29.01
N LEU A 39 -14.84 0.56 29.77
CA LEU A 39 -15.84 1.50 29.24
C LEU A 39 -15.47 2.98 29.43
N ALA A 40 -14.26 3.29 29.90
CA ALA A 40 -13.83 4.67 30.16
C ALA A 40 -12.94 5.29 29.06
N ASP A 41 -12.55 4.54 28.02
CA ASP A 41 -11.54 5.01 27.04
C ASP A 41 -11.98 4.92 25.56
N LYS A 42 -13.27 5.16 25.29
CA LYS A 42 -13.84 5.11 23.92
C LYS A 42 -14.72 6.31 23.56
N SER A 43 -14.44 7.50 24.07
CA SER A 43 -15.26 8.69 23.79
C SER A 43 -14.60 9.76 22.92
N ASN A 44 -13.46 9.52 22.25
CA ASN A 44 -12.79 10.55 21.43
C ASN A 44 -12.46 10.13 19.98
N PHE A 45 -13.09 9.09 19.45
CA PHE A 45 -12.94 8.75 18.04
C PHE A 45 -14.30 8.44 17.45
N LEU A 46 -14.65 9.15 16.38
CA LEU A 46 -15.91 9.12 15.62
C LEU A 46 -16.97 10.12 16.08
N LEU A 47 -16.88 11.33 15.54
CA LEU A 47 -18.00 12.08 14.94
C LEU A 47 -17.41 13.35 14.30
N ASP A 48 -16.97 13.27 13.05
CA ASP A 48 -17.05 14.43 12.16
C ASP A 48 -17.24 13.98 10.70
N THR A 49 -18.50 13.68 10.38
CA THR A 49 -19.00 13.60 9.01
C THR A 49 -20.45 14.07 9.06
N SER A 50 -20.66 15.38 9.17
CA SER A 50 -21.85 16.05 8.63
C SER A 50 -21.74 17.57 8.77
N SER A 51 -21.44 18.26 7.66
CA SER A 51 -22.26 19.35 7.11
C SER A 51 -21.43 20.19 6.15
N TYR A 52 -21.66 19.97 4.84
CA TYR A 52 -21.34 20.96 3.83
C TYR A 52 -22.34 22.10 3.99
N ASP A 53 -21.93 23.18 4.65
CA ASP A 53 -22.63 24.46 4.64
C ASP A 53 -21.71 25.54 4.07
N SER A 54 -22.24 26.24 3.08
CA SER A 54 -21.57 27.21 2.24
C SER A 54 -21.61 28.59 2.88
N THR A 55 -20.53 29.00 3.53
CA THR A 55 -20.22 30.43 3.71
C THR A 55 -18.72 30.66 3.53
N ILE A 56 -18.41 31.45 2.51
CA ILE A 56 -17.07 31.91 2.16
C ILE A 56 -16.70 33.00 3.17
N ASP A 57 -15.66 32.77 3.97
CA ASP A 57 -14.92 33.85 4.58
C ASP A 57 -13.42 33.66 4.35
N ALA A 58 -12.86 34.61 3.62
CA ALA A 58 -11.51 34.59 3.11
C ALA A 58 -10.52 34.98 4.22
N THR A 59 -10.00 33.98 4.92
CA THR A 59 -8.69 34.07 5.55
C THR A 59 -7.89 32.84 5.13
N ALA A 60 -6.70 33.09 4.60
CA ALA A 60 -5.79 32.09 4.06
C ALA A 60 -5.41 31.08 5.16
N SER A 61 -6.21 30.02 5.26
CA SER A 61 -5.86 28.80 5.97
C SER A 61 -4.83 28.10 5.12
N THR A 62 -3.56 28.30 5.46
CA THR A 62 -2.53 27.29 5.21
C THR A 62 -3.13 25.96 5.63
N THR A 63 -3.34 25.06 4.67
CA THR A 63 -3.76 23.68 4.91
C THR A 63 -2.75 23.03 5.85
N GLU A 64 -2.97 23.19 7.15
CA GLU A 64 -2.31 22.40 8.18
C GLU A 64 -2.51 20.95 7.78
N ASN A 65 -1.40 20.23 7.74
CA ASN A 65 -1.24 18.85 7.32
C ASN A 65 -2.35 17.96 7.90
N ALA A 66 -3.51 17.88 7.22
CA ALA A 66 -4.67 17.10 7.64
C ALA A 66 -4.33 15.61 7.81
N TYR A 67 -3.16 15.20 7.30
CA TYR A 67 -2.63 13.85 7.34
C TYR A 67 -1.34 13.68 8.13
N GLY A 68 -0.79 14.75 8.76
CA GLY A 68 0.30 14.83 9.75
C GLY A 68 1.66 14.17 9.46
N VAL A 69 1.73 13.20 8.56
CA VAL A 69 2.86 12.29 8.36
C VAL A 69 3.63 12.66 7.09
N ILE A 70 2.91 13.09 6.05
CA ILE A 70 3.51 13.42 4.75
C ILE A 70 4.24 14.76 4.87
N LYS A 71 5.48 14.79 4.38
CA LYS A 71 6.32 16.01 4.28
C LYS A 71 6.69 16.28 2.83
N ASP A 72 7.97 16.16 2.48
CA ASP A 72 8.55 16.35 1.15
C ASP A 72 8.52 15.07 0.31
N LYS A 73 8.43 13.90 0.94
CA LYS A 73 8.41 12.59 0.26
C LYS A 73 7.44 11.61 0.91
N VAL A 74 6.94 10.67 0.10
CA VAL A 74 5.99 9.63 0.53
C VAL A 74 6.08 8.42 -0.39
N ALA A 75 5.89 7.23 0.16
CA ALA A 75 5.71 6.02 -0.62
C ALA A 75 4.23 5.62 -0.63
N VAL A 76 3.74 5.13 -1.77
CA VAL A 76 2.32 4.82 -1.95
C VAL A 76 2.15 3.47 -2.62
N ILE A 77 1.21 2.70 -2.08
CA ILE A 77 0.70 1.46 -2.67
C ILE A 77 -0.82 1.49 -2.61
N SER A 78 -1.46 1.10 -3.71
CA SER A 78 -2.91 1.00 -3.82
C SER A 78 -3.29 -0.40 -4.27
N ASP A 79 -4.00 -1.14 -3.41
CA ASP A 79 -4.39 -2.52 -3.69
C ASP A 79 -5.69 -2.87 -2.94
N THR A 80 -6.72 -3.30 -3.67
CA THR A 80 -8.00 -3.77 -3.13
C THR A 80 -8.13 -5.29 -3.13
N GLN A 81 -7.13 -6.01 -3.64
CA GLN A 81 -7.12 -7.46 -3.80
C GLN A 81 -6.09 -8.07 -2.86
N TYR A 82 -6.46 -8.15 -1.58
CA TYR A 82 -5.56 -8.65 -0.54
C TYR A 82 -4.96 -10.02 -0.86
N THR A 83 -3.65 -10.15 -0.67
CA THR A 83 -2.94 -11.44 -0.68
C THR A 83 -2.13 -11.60 0.61
N SER A 84 -1.78 -12.83 0.96
CA SER A 84 -0.94 -13.11 2.14
C SER A 84 0.46 -12.49 2.06
N ARG A 85 0.90 -12.05 0.87
CA ARG A 85 2.19 -11.37 0.67
C ARG A 85 2.13 -9.87 0.92
N LEU A 86 0.95 -9.26 0.91
CA LEU A 86 0.80 -7.80 0.96
C LEU A 86 1.40 -7.17 2.22
N ILE A 87 1.10 -7.73 3.40
CA ILE A 87 1.66 -7.23 4.67
C ILE A 87 3.19 -7.38 4.70
N PRO A 88 3.79 -8.58 4.46
CA PRO A 88 5.24 -8.72 4.36
C PRO A 88 5.89 -7.79 3.34
N LEU A 89 5.26 -7.60 2.17
CA LEU A 89 5.77 -6.72 1.11
C LEU A 89 5.85 -5.27 1.58
N ILE A 90 4.75 -4.72 2.10
CA ILE A 90 4.71 -3.34 2.59
C ILE A 90 5.70 -3.14 3.74
N LEU A 91 5.81 -4.11 4.65
CA LEU A 91 6.78 -4.05 5.75
C LEU A 91 8.24 -4.12 5.27
N HIS A 92 8.49 -4.84 4.18
CA HIS A 92 9.79 -4.85 3.52
C HIS A 92 10.13 -3.47 2.94
N PHE A 93 9.23 -2.86 2.18
CA PHE A 93 9.40 -1.47 1.71
C PHE A 93 9.61 -0.51 2.89
N HIS A 94 8.82 -0.63 3.96
CA HIS A 94 8.97 0.17 5.18
C HIS A 94 10.39 0.06 5.76
N ALA A 95 10.93 -1.17 5.83
CA ALA A 95 12.26 -1.41 6.38
C ALA A 95 13.38 -0.84 5.50
N ILE A 96 13.27 -0.99 4.18
CA ILE A 96 14.28 -0.52 3.23
C ILE A 96 14.30 1.00 3.10
N LEU A 97 13.13 1.63 3.03
CA LEU A 97 13.04 3.09 2.86
C LEU A 97 13.40 3.85 4.14
N GLY A 98 13.22 3.22 5.31
CA GLY A 98 13.52 3.81 6.59
C GLY A 98 12.50 4.87 7.04
N PRO A 99 12.73 5.50 8.21
CA PRO A 99 11.71 6.29 8.91
C PRO A 99 11.35 7.62 8.24
N SER A 100 12.14 8.10 7.28
CA SER A 100 11.84 9.34 6.56
C SER A 100 10.81 9.18 5.44
N TRP A 101 10.47 7.93 5.09
CA TRP A 101 9.53 7.59 4.03
C TRP A 101 8.26 6.98 4.62
N PRO A 102 7.24 7.79 4.91
CA PRO A 102 5.96 7.24 5.32
C PRO A 102 5.30 6.50 4.15
N ILE A 103 4.60 5.41 4.46
CA ILE A 103 3.84 4.65 3.46
C ILE A 103 2.36 4.95 3.63
N ILE A 104 1.72 5.33 2.53
CA ILE A 104 0.27 5.38 2.43
C ILE A 104 -0.21 4.15 1.68
N PHE A 105 -0.96 3.30 2.38
CA PHE A 105 -1.61 2.14 1.80
C PHE A 105 -3.09 2.44 1.55
N TYR A 106 -3.43 2.59 0.27
CA TYR A 106 -4.81 2.76 -0.18
C TYR A 106 -5.47 1.40 -0.44
N THR A 107 -6.61 1.15 0.18
CA THR A 107 -7.35 -0.12 -0.01
C THR A 107 -8.86 0.05 0.19
N SER A 108 -9.64 -1.00 -0.04
CA SER A 108 -11.10 -0.96 0.14
C SER A 108 -11.49 -1.10 1.61
N GLN A 109 -12.64 -0.53 2.00
CA GLN A 109 -13.19 -0.70 3.35
C GLN A 109 -13.42 -2.19 3.70
N GLU A 110 -13.78 -3.00 2.69
CA GLU A 110 -13.89 -4.45 2.82
C GLU A 110 -12.55 -5.09 3.23
N THR A 111 -11.48 -4.74 2.54
CA THR A 111 -10.13 -5.25 2.85
C THR A 111 -9.68 -4.86 4.24
N ILE A 112 -9.92 -3.60 4.66
CA ILE A 112 -9.65 -3.13 6.03
C ILE A 112 -10.39 -4.00 7.05
N THR A 113 -11.70 -4.13 6.87
CA THR A 113 -12.58 -4.85 7.81
C THR A 113 -12.19 -6.32 7.94
N LYS A 114 -11.78 -6.95 6.83
CA LYS A 114 -11.47 -8.38 6.79
C LYS A 114 -10.05 -8.73 7.26
N HIS A 115 -9.07 -7.84 7.04
CA HIS A 115 -7.65 -8.18 7.19
C HIS A 115 -6.87 -7.31 8.19
N PHE A 116 -7.45 -6.18 8.62
CA PHE A 116 -6.75 -5.20 9.46
C PHE A 116 -7.51 -4.84 10.75
N THR A 117 -8.81 -5.15 10.86
CA THR A 117 -9.66 -4.85 12.03
C THR A 117 -10.12 -6.15 12.74
N PRO A 118 -10.11 -6.24 14.09
CA PRO A 118 -9.69 -5.23 15.06
C PRO A 118 -8.16 -5.09 15.19
N SER A 119 -7.40 -6.04 14.64
CA SER A 119 -5.94 -6.03 14.67
C SER A 119 -5.38 -6.90 13.56
N SER A 120 -4.26 -6.47 12.96
CA SER A 120 -3.47 -7.30 12.06
C SER A 120 -2.29 -7.95 12.79
N SER A 121 -1.26 -8.38 12.06
CA SER A 121 -0.01 -8.89 12.66
C SER A 121 0.63 -7.87 13.62
N SER A 122 1.34 -8.34 14.65
CA SER A 122 1.91 -7.46 15.68
C SER A 122 2.90 -6.43 15.12
N ILE A 123 3.68 -6.80 14.11
CA ILE A 123 4.64 -5.91 13.44
C ILE A 123 3.93 -4.87 12.57
N TRP A 124 2.82 -5.23 11.93
CA TRP A 124 1.97 -4.29 11.20
C TRP A 124 1.36 -3.25 12.14
N ASN A 125 0.73 -3.69 13.22
CA ASN A 125 0.09 -2.77 14.17
C ASN A 125 1.11 -1.77 14.73
N ARG A 126 2.32 -2.22 15.12
CA ARG A 126 3.39 -1.30 15.54
C ARG A 126 3.73 -0.25 14.48
N ALA A 127 3.79 -0.62 13.20
CA ALA A 127 4.10 0.32 12.14
C ALA A 127 2.97 1.34 11.89
N VAL A 128 1.72 0.94 12.09
CA VAL A 128 0.54 1.81 12.02
C VAL A 128 0.46 2.72 13.24
N ASP A 129 0.64 2.19 14.45
CA ASP A 129 0.62 2.93 15.71
C ASP A 129 1.73 4.01 15.75
N ASP A 130 2.91 3.69 15.21
CA ASP A 130 4.01 4.64 15.04
C ASP A 130 3.78 5.67 13.91
N ARG A 131 2.66 5.58 13.19
CA ARG A 131 2.32 6.39 12.01
C ARG A 131 3.33 6.31 10.87
N ARG A 132 4.10 5.20 10.80
CA ARG A 132 5.02 4.90 9.70
C ARG A 132 4.28 4.38 8.46
N ILE A 133 3.18 3.67 8.69
CA ILE A 133 2.24 3.22 7.66
C ILE A 133 0.86 3.79 7.99
N GLN A 134 0.22 4.45 7.04
CA GLN A 134 -1.17 4.90 7.15
C GLN A 134 -2.04 4.12 6.17
N ILE A 135 -3.14 3.57 6.66
CA ILE A 135 -4.15 2.94 5.80
C ILE A 135 -5.20 3.99 5.46
N ARG A 136 -5.53 4.14 4.17
CA ARG A 136 -6.58 5.03 3.68
C ARG A 136 -7.56 4.27 2.81
N THR A 137 -8.83 4.64 2.91
CA THR A 137 -9.89 4.01 2.12
C THR A 137 -9.94 4.64 0.72
N ILE A 138 -9.99 3.79 -0.29
CA ILE A 138 -10.32 4.17 -1.67
C ILE A 138 -11.85 4.23 -1.80
N LEU A 139 -12.34 5.28 -2.45
CA LEU A 139 -13.77 5.43 -2.70
C LEU A 139 -14.28 4.34 -3.68
N PRO A 140 -15.49 3.78 -3.49
CA PRO A 140 -15.98 2.62 -4.27
C PRO A 140 -16.01 2.80 -5.79
N GLU A 141 -16.08 4.03 -6.28
CA GLU A 141 -16.04 4.37 -7.71
C GLU A 141 -14.68 4.07 -8.37
N HIS A 142 -13.61 3.94 -7.59
CA HIS A 142 -12.29 3.62 -8.11
C HIS A 142 -12.07 2.10 -8.17
N ASN A 143 -12.14 1.55 -9.38
CA ASN A 143 -11.97 0.12 -9.61
C ASN A 143 -10.50 -0.30 -9.76
N LEU A 144 -9.86 -0.83 -8.71
CA LEU A 144 -8.49 -1.37 -8.80
C LEU A 144 -8.40 -2.86 -9.16
N THR A 145 -9.50 -3.50 -9.57
CA THR A 145 -9.50 -4.92 -10.00
C THR A 145 -9.24 -5.10 -11.49
N SER A 146 -9.10 -4.01 -12.24
CA SER A 146 -8.83 -4.02 -13.68
C SER A 146 -7.64 -3.14 -14.03
N ARG A 147 -6.93 -3.48 -15.10
CA ARG A 147 -5.83 -2.65 -15.60
C ARG A 147 -6.31 -1.25 -15.97
N TYR A 148 -7.44 -1.12 -16.66
CA TYR A 148 -8.03 0.17 -17.01
C TYR A 148 -8.29 1.03 -15.78
N GLY A 149 -8.93 0.47 -14.74
CA GLY A 149 -9.24 1.22 -13.53
C GLY A 149 -8.02 1.59 -12.69
N VAL A 150 -6.94 0.81 -12.72
CA VAL A 150 -5.65 1.20 -12.13
C VAL A 150 -5.05 2.40 -12.88
N ASN A 151 -5.01 2.37 -14.21
CA ASN A 151 -4.53 3.50 -15.01
C ASN A 151 -5.35 4.76 -14.70
N LEU A 152 -6.67 4.61 -14.69
CA LEU A 152 -7.60 5.70 -14.38
C LEU A 152 -7.38 6.30 -13.00
N PHE A 153 -7.14 5.47 -11.99
CA PHE A 153 -6.87 5.92 -10.63
C PHE A 153 -5.56 6.70 -10.55
N LEU A 154 -4.51 6.21 -11.20
CA LEU A 154 -3.18 6.83 -11.22
C LEU A 154 -3.11 8.07 -12.14
N SER A 155 -4.03 8.20 -13.10
CA SER A 155 -4.11 9.34 -14.04
C SER A 155 -5.07 10.45 -13.61
N ARG A 156 -5.60 10.40 -12.38
CA ARG A 156 -6.58 11.39 -11.88
C ARG A 156 -6.00 12.26 -10.75
N PRO A 157 -6.39 13.56 -10.65
CA PRO A 157 -5.85 14.48 -9.65
C PRO A 157 -6.02 14.00 -8.21
N TRP A 158 -7.15 13.35 -7.91
CA TRP A 158 -7.53 12.98 -6.54
C TRP A 158 -6.40 12.29 -5.77
N LEU A 159 -5.78 11.24 -6.33
CA LEU A 159 -4.70 10.53 -5.66
C LEU A 159 -3.55 11.48 -5.31
N TRP A 160 -3.09 12.25 -6.29
CA TRP A 160 -1.94 13.13 -6.17
C TRP A 160 -2.22 14.28 -5.19
N GLU A 161 -3.44 14.80 -5.15
CA GLU A 161 -3.87 15.80 -4.17
C GLU A 161 -3.84 15.25 -2.73
N GLN A 162 -4.26 13.98 -2.53
CA GLN A 162 -4.22 13.36 -1.21
C GLN A 162 -2.79 13.12 -0.69
N LEU A 163 -1.78 13.17 -1.56
CA LEU A 163 -0.37 13.01 -1.21
C LEU A 163 0.34 14.33 -0.91
N ALA A 164 -0.38 15.45 -0.83
CA ALA A 164 0.20 16.70 -0.35
C ALA A 164 0.71 16.58 1.11
N PRO A 165 1.81 17.26 1.49
CA PRO A 165 2.63 18.17 0.67
C PRO A 165 3.82 17.50 -0.06
N ALA A 166 3.89 16.17 -0.21
CA ALA A 166 5.07 15.46 -0.77
C ALA A 166 5.42 15.83 -2.21
N LYS A 167 6.60 16.39 -2.45
CA LYS A 167 7.09 16.66 -3.81
C LYS A 167 7.46 15.37 -4.54
N HIS A 168 7.97 14.38 -3.81
CA HIS A 168 8.44 13.11 -4.34
C HIS A 168 7.54 11.97 -3.90
N VAL A 169 7.04 11.21 -4.86
CA VAL A 169 6.16 10.06 -4.60
C VAL A 169 6.82 8.80 -5.15
N LEU A 170 7.14 7.86 -4.27
CA LEU A 170 7.52 6.51 -4.67
C LEU A 170 6.26 5.66 -4.81
N VAL A 171 5.88 5.32 -6.03
CA VAL A 171 4.79 4.38 -6.33
C VAL A 171 5.36 2.97 -6.39
N PHE A 172 4.75 2.03 -5.67
CA PHE A 172 5.05 0.61 -5.80
C PHE A 172 3.77 -0.23 -5.81
N GLN A 173 3.79 -1.30 -6.61
CA GLN A 173 2.69 -2.25 -6.80
C GLN A 173 3.03 -3.60 -6.15
N ALA A 174 2.03 -4.46 -5.97
CA ALA A 174 2.21 -5.78 -5.33
C ALA A 174 3.15 -6.72 -6.11
N ASP A 175 3.46 -6.38 -7.37
CA ASP A 175 4.37 -7.08 -8.27
C ASP A 175 5.73 -6.37 -8.46
N SER A 176 6.09 -5.46 -7.55
CA SER A 176 7.45 -4.89 -7.44
C SER A 176 8.11 -5.11 -6.09
N ILE A 177 9.44 -4.94 -6.07
CA ILE A 177 10.30 -5.06 -4.88
C ILE A 177 11.47 -4.08 -4.99
N ILE A 178 11.94 -3.57 -3.85
CA ILE A 178 13.28 -2.96 -3.72
C ILE A 178 14.16 -3.98 -2.99
N CYS A 179 15.38 -4.21 -3.45
CA CYS A 179 16.23 -5.29 -2.96
C CYS A 179 17.03 -4.87 -1.72
N GLY A 180 17.10 -5.74 -0.71
CA GLY A 180 17.87 -5.47 0.51
C GLY A 180 19.38 -5.33 0.26
N ASN A 181 19.88 -5.93 -0.82
CA ASN A 181 21.27 -5.82 -1.24
C ASN A 181 21.55 -4.57 -2.10
N GLY A 182 20.54 -3.74 -2.38
CA GLY A 182 20.69 -2.51 -3.17
C GLY A 182 21.83 -1.63 -2.65
N LYS A 183 22.74 -1.24 -3.55
CA LYS A 183 23.90 -0.37 -3.21
C LYS A 183 23.53 1.10 -3.15
N MET A 184 22.39 1.45 -3.75
CA MET A 184 21.82 2.79 -3.74
C MET A 184 20.53 2.78 -2.94
N SER A 185 20.17 3.95 -2.41
CA SER A 185 18.88 4.21 -1.78
C SER A 185 17.92 4.91 -2.75
N VAL A 186 16.62 4.95 -2.44
CA VAL A 186 15.66 5.81 -3.19
C VAL A 186 16.03 7.28 -3.07
N ASP A 187 16.61 7.70 -1.92
CA ASP A 187 17.06 9.07 -1.71
C ASP A 187 18.21 9.44 -2.64
N ASP A 188 19.11 8.53 -2.98
CA ASP A 188 20.20 8.79 -3.93
C ASP A 188 19.64 9.18 -5.32
N PHE A 189 18.59 8.49 -5.78
CA PHE A 189 17.90 8.83 -7.04
C PHE A 189 17.09 10.11 -6.95
N MET A 190 16.53 10.42 -5.77
CA MET A 190 15.85 11.69 -5.52
C MET A 190 16.84 12.86 -5.56
N GLU A 191 18.04 12.71 -5.01
CA GLU A 191 19.14 13.68 -5.06
C GLU A 191 19.67 13.89 -6.49
N GLU A 192 19.66 12.85 -7.33
CA GLU A 192 19.91 12.99 -8.77
C GLU A 192 18.84 13.87 -9.45
N GLY A 193 17.68 14.12 -8.84
CA GLY A 193 16.71 15.13 -9.26
C GLY A 193 15.83 14.73 -10.44
N TRP A 194 15.60 13.42 -10.64
CA TRP A 194 14.72 12.92 -11.70
C TRP A 194 13.26 13.32 -11.43
N ASP A 195 12.56 13.80 -12.46
CA ASP A 195 11.12 14.06 -12.40
C ASP A 195 10.32 12.76 -12.51
N TRP A 196 10.88 11.77 -13.20
CA TRP A 196 10.36 10.42 -13.27
C TRP A 196 11.51 9.44 -13.48
N ILE A 197 11.61 8.44 -12.62
CA ILE A 197 12.53 7.31 -12.81
C ILE A 197 11.83 6.00 -12.46
N ALA A 198 11.94 5.03 -13.38
CA ALA A 198 11.34 3.71 -13.26
C ALA A 198 11.98 2.74 -14.27
N ALA A 199 11.48 1.51 -14.35
CA ALA A 199 11.96 0.55 -15.36
C ALA A 199 11.61 1.05 -16.78
N THR A 200 12.62 1.19 -17.64
CA THR A 200 12.39 1.60 -19.03
C THR A 200 11.61 0.54 -19.83
N LEU A 201 10.76 1.00 -20.75
CA LEU A 201 10.03 0.17 -21.72
C LEU A 201 10.63 0.27 -23.12
N HIS A 202 11.57 1.19 -23.34
CA HIS A 202 12.17 1.44 -24.64
C HIS A 202 13.65 1.88 -24.50
N PRO A 203 14.56 1.42 -25.38
CA PRO A 203 16.00 1.68 -25.21
C PRO A 203 16.42 3.14 -25.38
N THR A 204 15.71 3.89 -26.24
CA THR A 204 16.08 5.28 -26.56
C THR A 204 15.02 6.30 -26.15
N GLU A 205 13.75 6.03 -26.42
CA GLU A 205 12.65 6.88 -25.98
C GLU A 205 12.41 6.83 -24.46
N HIS A 206 12.03 7.96 -23.89
CA HIS A 206 11.65 8.09 -22.49
C HIS A 206 10.24 7.50 -22.28
N LEU A 207 10.15 6.18 -22.24
CA LEU A 207 8.95 5.43 -21.92
C LEU A 207 9.23 4.52 -20.74
N TYR A 208 8.48 4.66 -19.66
CA TYR A 208 8.76 3.96 -18.42
C TYR A 208 7.54 3.21 -17.90
N ASN A 209 7.77 2.15 -17.13
CA ASN A 209 6.71 1.46 -16.44
C ASN A 209 6.46 2.01 -15.04
N GLY A 210 5.18 2.20 -14.69
CA GLY A 210 4.78 2.89 -13.47
C GLY A 210 4.81 2.08 -12.16
N GLY A 211 4.92 0.75 -12.21
CA GLY A 211 4.66 -0.10 -11.03
C GLY A 211 5.77 -0.18 -9.97
N LEU A 212 6.95 0.36 -10.29
CA LEU A 212 7.97 0.77 -9.32
C LEU A 212 8.61 2.04 -9.87
N SER A 213 8.20 3.20 -9.35
CA SER A 213 8.60 4.49 -9.92
C SER A 213 8.69 5.58 -8.86
N LEU A 214 9.69 6.45 -8.99
CA LEU A 214 9.80 7.70 -8.24
C LEU A 214 9.34 8.84 -9.16
N ARG A 215 8.37 9.63 -8.70
CA ARG A 215 7.67 10.62 -9.52
C ARG A 215 7.60 11.99 -8.84
N ASN A 216 7.73 13.06 -9.62
CA ASN A 216 7.47 14.43 -9.20
C ASN A 216 5.95 14.71 -9.16
N ARG A 217 5.41 14.84 -7.94
CA ARG A 217 3.98 15.07 -7.70
C ARG A 217 3.48 16.37 -8.33
N SER A 218 4.27 17.44 -8.22
CA SER A 218 3.89 18.76 -8.72
C SER A 218 3.77 18.74 -10.23
N MET A 219 4.73 18.15 -10.93
CA MET A 219 4.68 18.04 -12.39
C MET A 219 3.49 17.21 -12.87
N ILE A 220 3.15 16.12 -12.17
CA ILE A 220 1.94 15.35 -12.49
C ILE A 220 0.68 16.21 -12.37
N LEU A 221 0.54 16.96 -11.27
CA LEU A 221 -0.60 17.84 -11.06
C LEU A 221 -0.65 18.96 -12.10
N ASP A 222 0.50 19.52 -12.48
CA ASP A 222 0.58 20.55 -13.52
C ASP A 222 0.08 19.98 -14.87
N ILE A 223 0.51 18.78 -15.26
CA ILE A 223 0.06 18.10 -16.49
C ILE A 223 -1.46 17.96 -16.48
N LEU A 224 -2.03 17.48 -15.37
CA LEU A 224 -3.47 17.28 -15.24
C LEU A 224 -4.24 18.61 -15.25
N SER A 225 -3.68 19.68 -14.67
CA SER A 225 -4.31 21.00 -14.61
C SER A 225 -4.41 21.70 -15.97
N GLU A 226 -3.60 21.30 -16.95
CA GLU A 226 -3.56 21.86 -18.30
C GLU A 226 -4.64 21.28 -19.23
N GLY A 227 -5.55 20.45 -18.69
CA GLY A 227 -6.63 19.82 -19.46
C GLY A 227 -6.21 18.50 -20.11
N ASN A 228 -5.01 17.99 -19.83
CA ASN A 228 -4.61 16.65 -20.26
C ASN A 228 -5.41 15.58 -19.48
N ASN A 229 -5.99 14.61 -20.19
CA ASN A 229 -6.79 13.57 -19.57
C ASN A 229 -6.58 12.23 -20.29
N TRP A 230 -5.89 11.29 -19.63
CA TRP A 230 -5.61 9.97 -20.17
C TRP A 230 -6.86 9.20 -20.61
N GLU A 231 -7.96 9.27 -19.85
CA GLU A 231 -9.20 8.56 -20.16
C GLU A 231 -9.87 9.11 -21.42
N GLU A 232 -9.96 10.44 -21.53
CA GLU A 232 -10.55 11.11 -22.68
C GLU A 232 -9.71 10.90 -23.95
N GLU A 233 -8.39 11.10 -23.86
CA GLU A 233 -7.46 10.90 -24.98
C GLU A 233 -7.44 9.43 -25.44
N THR A 234 -7.54 8.47 -24.52
CA THR A 234 -7.62 7.04 -24.88
C THR A 234 -8.95 6.69 -25.54
N THR A 235 -10.06 7.23 -25.01
CA THR A 235 -11.41 6.95 -25.52
C THR A 235 -11.66 7.60 -26.88
N SER A 236 -11.09 8.79 -27.13
CA SER A 236 -11.16 9.48 -28.41
C SER A 236 -10.26 8.84 -29.48
N GLY A 237 -9.29 8.02 -29.06
CA GLY A 237 -8.27 7.42 -29.92
C GLY A 237 -7.06 8.32 -30.18
N GLU A 238 -6.99 9.50 -29.54
CA GLU A 238 -5.81 10.37 -29.57
C GLU A 238 -4.60 9.71 -28.90
N TRP A 239 -4.83 8.91 -27.86
CA TRP A 239 -3.81 8.12 -27.17
C TRP A 239 -4.04 6.61 -27.36
N THR A 240 -3.03 5.91 -27.88
CA THR A 240 -3.08 4.45 -28.13
C THR A 240 -1.84 3.70 -27.67
N MET A 241 -0.85 4.40 -27.09
CA MET A 241 0.48 3.86 -26.85
C MET A 241 0.63 3.07 -25.54
N GLY A 242 -0.34 3.14 -24.63
CA GLY A 242 -0.26 2.37 -23.39
C GLY A 242 -1.04 2.97 -22.23
N GLY A 243 -0.61 2.58 -21.02
CA GLY A 243 -1.19 3.02 -19.77
C GLY A 243 -0.86 4.46 -19.40
N GLU A 244 -1.21 4.83 -18.18
CA GLU A 244 -0.93 6.12 -17.58
C GLU A 244 0.58 6.40 -17.50
N ASP A 245 1.38 5.35 -17.35
CA ASP A 245 2.81 5.39 -17.14
C ASP A 245 3.52 5.86 -18.40
N VAL A 246 3.20 5.22 -19.54
CA VAL A 246 3.63 5.64 -20.87
C VAL A 246 3.09 7.04 -21.19
N TRP A 247 1.84 7.33 -20.82
CA TRP A 247 1.21 8.62 -21.07
C TRP A 247 1.91 9.77 -20.32
N PHE A 248 2.10 9.64 -19.01
CA PHE A 248 2.85 10.63 -18.23
C PHE A 248 4.29 10.73 -18.70
N SER A 249 4.94 9.62 -19.06
CA SER A 249 6.31 9.66 -19.61
C SER A 249 6.38 10.59 -20.82
N ARG A 250 5.42 10.50 -21.75
CA ARG A 250 5.33 11.39 -22.92
C ARG A 250 5.04 12.83 -22.55
N LYS A 251 4.01 13.07 -21.73
CA LYS A 251 3.64 14.44 -21.30
C LYS A 251 4.77 15.13 -20.55
N MET A 252 5.57 14.38 -19.79
CA MET A 252 6.76 14.90 -19.11
C MET A 252 7.89 15.21 -20.09
N ASP A 253 8.16 14.31 -21.04
CA ASP A 253 9.19 14.48 -22.06
C ASP A 253 8.92 15.72 -22.94
N GLU A 254 7.66 15.89 -23.38
CA GLU A 254 7.19 17.06 -24.14
C GLU A 254 7.39 18.39 -23.40
N ARG A 255 7.43 18.36 -22.07
CA ARG A 255 7.65 19.53 -21.20
C ARG A 255 9.11 19.74 -20.83
N GLY A 256 10.02 18.90 -21.30
CA GLY A 256 11.45 18.99 -20.96
C GLY A 256 11.76 18.59 -19.52
N ALA A 257 10.98 17.66 -18.96
CA ALA A 257 11.27 17.07 -17.66
C ALA A 257 12.67 16.43 -17.63
N LYS A 258 13.27 16.36 -16.43
CA LYS A 258 14.52 15.62 -16.25
C LYS A 258 14.22 14.12 -16.18
N LEU A 259 14.43 13.44 -17.31
CA LEU A 259 14.16 12.01 -17.49
C LEU A 259 15.48 11.24 -17.72
N PRO A 260 15.63 10.03 -17.13
CA PRO A 260 16.87 9.27 -17.19
C PRO A 260 17.09 8.60 -18.55
N SER A 261 18.35 8.42 -18.94
CA SER A 261 18.67 7.45 -20.01
C SER A 261 18.31 6.03 -19.59
N GLN A 262 18.24 5.09 -20.54
CA GLN A 262 18.07 3.66 -20.24
C GLN A 262 19.04 3.18 -19.16
N LYS A 263 20.32 3.52 -19.26
CA LYS A 263 21.34 3.10 -18.30
C LYS A 263 21.04 3.59 -16.88
N GLU A 264 20.56 4.82 -16.73
CA GLU A 264 20.20 5.39 -15.43
C GLU A 264 18.91 4.77 -14.88
N ALA A 265 17.91 4.59 -15.75
CA ALA A 265 16.65 3.95 -15.41
C ALA A 265 16.84 2.50 -14.91
N LEU A 266 17.73 1.74 -15.55
CA LEU A 266 18.02 0.35 -15.17
C LEU A 266 18.68 0.24 -13.79
N ARG A 267 19.47 1.22 -13.35
CA ARG A 267 20.01 1.26 -11.96
C ARG A 267 18.88 1.30 -10.93
N PHE A 268 17.76 1.95 -11.26
CA PHE A 268 16.61 2.08 -10.36
C PHE A 268 15.72 0.83 -10.39
N ALA A 269 15.25 0.43 -11.57
CA ALA A 269 14.34 -0.70 -11.68
C ALA A 269 14.50 -1.51 -12.97
N VAL A 270 14.39 -2.84 -12.81
CA VAL A 270 14.48 -3.81 -13.90
C VAL A 270 13.15 -4.57 -14.04
N GLN A 271 12.75 -4.85 -15.29
CA GLN A 271 11.50 -5.54 -15.60
C GLN A 271 11.64 -6.69 -16.60
N HIS A 272 12.45 -6.54 -17.66
CA HIS A 272 12.54 -7.54 -18.74
C HIS A 272 13.85 -8.35 -18.70
N GLU A 273 13.89 -9.52 -19.34
CA GLU A 273 15.11 -10.35 -19.40
C GLU A 273 16.32 -9.61 -19.99
N TRP A 274 16.10 -8.76 -20.99
CA TRP A 274 17.16 -8.00 -21.63
C TRP A 274 17.74 -6.93 -20.70
N HIS A 275 16.94 -6.37 -19.77
CA HIS A 275 17.44 -5.46 -18.73
C HIS A 275 18.43 -6.17 -17.81
N ILE A 276 18.12 -7.41 -17.39
CA ILE A 276 18.92 -8.18 -16.41
C ILE A 276 20.32 -8.49 -16.98
N THR A 277 20.45 -8.53 -18.29
CA THR A 277 21.75 -8.70 -18.96
C THR A 277 22.60 -7.43 -18.86
N GLU A 278 21.98 -6.25 -18.85
CA GLU A 278 22.64 -4.95 -18.79
C GLU A 278 22.89 -4.49 -17.35
N GLU A 279 21.91 -4.65 -16.47
CA GLU A 279 21.98 -4.31 -15.05
C GLU A 279 21.58 -5.51 -14.20
N LYS A 280 22.57 -6.04 -13.48
CA LYS A 280 22.43 -7.24 -12.64
C LYS A 280 22.10 -6.91 -11.20
N GLU A 281 22.43 -5.68 -10.79
CA GLU A 281 22.36 -5.24 -9.40
C GLU A 281 21.51 -3.95 -9.27
N PRO A 282 20.27 -3.93 -9.82
CA PRO A 282 19.42 -2.75 -9.71
C PRO A 282 18.96 -2.54 -8.27
N LEU A 283 18.49 -1.33 -7.96
CA LEU A 283 17.80 -1.04 -6.71
C LEU A 283 16.56 -1.94 -6.54
N GLY A 284 15.78 -2.16 -7.59
CA GLY A 284 14.56 -2.97 -7.51
C GLY A 284 14.12 -3.64 -8.80
N TYR A 285 13.04 -4.40 -8.69
CA TYR A 285 12.42 -5.11 -9.80
C TYR A 285 10.92 -4.87 -9.86
N HIS A 286 10.35 -4.95 -11.05
CA HIS A 286 8.91 -4.89 -11.28
C HIS A 286 8.50 -5.88 -12.37
N LYS A 287 7.40 -6.63 -12.17
CA LYS A 287 6.84 -7.61 -13.14
C LYS A 287 7.78 -8.72 -13.60
N VAL A 288 8.95 -8.92 -13.00
CA VAL A 288 9.92 -9.92 -13.43
C VAL A 288 9.40 -11.36 -13.34
N HIS A 289 8.44 -11.65 -12.46
CA HIS A 289 7.77 -12.95 -12.42
C HIS A 289 7.01 -13.27 -13.72
N LYS A 290 6.51 -12.24 -14.42
CA LYS A 290 5.83 -12.36 -15.72
C LYS A 290 6.79 -12.18 -16.90
N ASN A 291 7.67 -11.19 -16.80
CA ASN A 291 8.48 -10.71 -17.91
C ASN A 291 9.88 -11.30 -17.99
N ALA A 292 10.35 -11.96 -16.93
CA ALA A 292 11.65 -12.61 -16.85
C ALA A 292 11.64 -13.90 -16.00
N PRO A 293 10.65 -14.80 -16.16
CA PRO A 293 10.53 -16.00 -15.33
C PRO A 293 11.76 -16.90 -15.40
N GLY A 294 12.44 -16.96 -16.56
CA GLY A 294 13.67 -17.74 -16.75
C GLY A 294 14.87 -17.22 -15.96
N ARG A 295 14.83 -15.96 -15.52
CA ARG A 295 15.92 -15.29 -14.80
C ARG A 295 15.68 -15.19 -13.29
N LEU A 296 14.56 -15.70 -12.75
CA LEU A 296 14.21 -15.58 -11.33
C LEU A 296 15.30 -16.13 -10.39
N ARG A 297 15.94 -17.26 -10.72
CA ARG A 297 17.05 -17.79 -9.91
C ARG A 297 18.27 -16.86 -9.87
N GLU A 298 18.50 -16.10 -10.94
CA GLU A 298 19.56 -15.10 -10.97
C GLU A 298 19.18 -13.86 -10.16
N ILE A 299 17.93 -13.38 -10.35
CA ILE A 299 17.36 -12.28 -9.58
C ILE A 299 17.41 -12.59 -8.09
N GLU A 300 17.01 -13.78 -7.65
CA GLU A 300 16.96 -14.19 -6.24
C GLU A 300 18.34 -14.17 -5.58
N ARG A 301 19.43 -14.41 -6.33
CA ARG A 301 20.79 -14.30 -5.79
C ARG A 301 21.14 -12.86 -5.43
N TRP A 302 20.61 -11.89 -6.17
CA TRP A 302 20.77 -10.47 -5.87
C TRP A 302 19.71 -9.95 -4.90
N CYS A 303 18.48 -10.42 -5.02
CA CYS A 303 17.29 -9.91 -4.36
C CYS A 303 16.47 -11.08 -3.78
N PRO A 304 16.92 -11.67 -2.66
CA PRO A 304 16.25 -12.82 -2.05
C PRO A 304 14.78 -12.55 -1.71
N GLU A 305 14.42 -11.28 -1.53
CA GLU A 305 13.08 -10.83 -1.18
C GLU A 305 12.12 -10.78 -2.39
N ILE A 306 12.58 -11.10 -3.60
CA ILE A 306 11.75 -11.10 -4.82
C ILE A 306 10.50 -11.98 -4.70
N ALA A 307 10.52 -13.00 -3.84
CA ALA A 307 9.38 -13.87 -3.55
C ALA A 307 8.23 -13.19 -2.78
N LEU A 308 8.48 -12.01 -2.20
CA LEU A 308 7.44 -11.15 -1.60
C LEU A 308 6.59 -10.47 -2.67
N ALA A 309 7.20 -10.12 -3.81
CA ALA A 309 6.45 -9.72 -5.00
C ALA A 309 5.83 -10.96 -5.66
N ALA A 310 4.68 -10.80 -6.31
CA ALA A 310 4.01 -11.86 -7.05
C ALA A 310 3.64 -11.38 -8.47
N PRO A 311 3.34 -12.28 -9.42
CA PRO A 311 2.72 -11.86 -10.67
C PRO A 311 1.45 -11.06 -10.39
N GLY A 312 1.32 -9.87 -10.98
CA GLY A 312 0.08 -9.11 -10.94
C GLY A 312 -1.08 -9.95 -11.48
N ILE A 313 -2.24 -9.87 -10.82
CA ILE A 313 -3.46 -10.63 -11.16
C ILE A 313 -4.35 -9.93 -12.19
N LEU A 314 -3.94 -8.74 -12.63
CA LEU A 314 -4.65 -7.98 -13.65
C LEU A 314 -4.39 -8.57 -15.03
N GLU A 315 -5.47 -8.82 -15.78
CA GLU A 315 -5.38 -9.34 -17.15
C GLU A 315 -4.55 -8.41 -18.07
N PRO A 316 -3.84 -8.97 -19.09
CA PRO A 316 -3.20 -8.16 -20.13
C PRO A 316 -4.22 -7.27 -20.86
N SER A 317 -3.79 -6.11 -21.36
CA SER A 317 -4.62 -5.33 -22.28
C SER A 317 -4.81 -6.14 -23.57
N THR A 318 -6.06 -6.37 -23.94
CA THR A 318 -6.44 -6.83 -25.29
C THR A 318 -6.11 -5.80 -26.33
#